data_AF-A0A6J7I9R2-F1
#
_entry.id   AF-A0A6J7I9R2-F1
#
_cell.length_a   1.000
_cell.length_b   1.000
_cell.length_c   1.000
_cell.angle_alpha   90.00
_cell.angle_beta   90.00
_cell.angle_gamma   90.00
#
_symmetry.space_group_name_H-M   'P 1'
#
loop_
_entity.id
_entity.type
_entity.pdbx_description
1 polymer ?
#
loop_
_entity_poly.entity_id
_entity_poly.type
_entity_poly.pdbx_seq_one_letter_code
_entity_poly.pdbx_strand_id
1 'polypeptide(L)'
;MAAPHPESLAEAGEFRKALTGRDITYGGLVVNRLTRAARHEDEDAVRDALAGALGDEDVAARAAEMHERIRRQATHDERLIASHVAGPGDEPVLLVPQLAEDVHDVAGLDRLAEHLFPAG
;
A
#
# COMPACT_ATOMS: atom_id res chain seq x y z
N MET A 1 0.41 -8.65 11.05
CA MET A 1 0.65 -7.95 9.77
C MET A 1 -0.39 -8.44 8.78
N ALA A 2 -0.93 -7.57 7.94
CA ALA A 2 -1.90 -7.92 6.91
C ALA A 2 -1.46 -7.37 5.54
N ALA A 3 -1.85 -8.03 4.45
CA ALA A 3 -1.81 -7.43 3.11
C ALA A 3 -3.04 -6.50 2.92
N PRO A 4 -3.04 -5.58 1.94
CA PRO A 4 -4.20 -4.75 1.61
C PRO A 4 -5.28 -5.56 0.85
N HIS A 5 -5.66 -6.72 1.40
CA HIS A 5 -6.74 -7.55 0.91
C HIS A 5 -7.84 -7.70 1.96
N PRO A 6 -9.13 -7.80 1.56
CA PRO A 6 -10.24 -7.84 2.51
C PRO A 6 -10.12 -8.97 3.55
N GLU A 7 -9.71 -10.16 3.12
CA GLU A 7 -9.55 -11.33 4.00
C GLU A 7 -8.45 -11.12 5.04
N SER A 8 -7.28 -10.65 4.62
CA SER A 8 -6.15 -10.39 5.52
C SER A 8 -6.45 -9.30 6.55
N LEU A 9 -7.16 -8.24 6.14
CA LEU A 9 -7.58 -7.18 7.06
C LEU A 9 -8.67 -7.70 8.01
N ALA A 10 -9.66 -8.45 7.54
CA ALA A 10 -10.67 -9.06 8.39
C ALA A 10 -10.04 -9.97 9.46
N GLU A 11 -9.08 -10.81 9.08
CA GLU A 11 -8.33 -11.67 10.01
C GLU A 11 -7.58 -10.85 11.07
N ALA A 12 -6.94 -9.76 10.68
CA ALA A 12 -6.29 -8.86 11.64
C ALA A 12 -7.28 -8.25 12.64
N GLY A 13 -8.48 -7.89 12.17
CA GLY A 13 -9.57 -7.41 13.03
C GLY A 13 -10.06 -8.46 14.03
N GLU A 14 -10.23 -9.71 13.59
CA GLU A 14 -10.61 -10.83 14.47
C GLU A 14 -9.49 -11.18 15.46
N PHE A 15 -8.24 -11.15 15.03
CA PHE A 15 -7.10 -11.37 15.92
C PHE A 15 -7.05 -10.32 17.03
N ARG A 16 -7.29 -9.03 16.70
CA ARG A 16 -7.40 -7.96 17.70
C ARG A 16 -8.51 -8.25 18.72
N LYS A 17 -9.70 -8.64 18.26
CA LYS A 17 -10.81 -8.99 19.16
C LYS A 17 -10.45 -10.16 20.09
N ALA A 18 -9.70 -11.15 19.59
CA ALA A 18 -9.28 -12.30 20.38
C ALA A 18 -8.28 -11.95 21.49
N LEU A 19 -7.58 -10.82 21.39
CA LEU A 19 -6.68 -10.32 22.44
C LEU A 19 -7.41 -9.52 23.52
N THR A 20 -8.61 -9.01 23.25
CA THR A 20 -9.42 -8.28 24.24
C THR A 20 -9.69 -9.14 25.47
N GLY A 21 -9.41 -8.61 26.65
CA GLY A 21 -9.62 -9.32 27.93
C GLY A 21 -8.52 -10.34 28.28
N ARG A 22 -7.43 -10.38 27.50
CA ARG A 22 -6.20 -11.11 27.86
C ARG A 22 -5.15 -10.12 28.40
N ASP A 23 -4.16 -10.65 29.12
CA ASP A 23 -2.99 -9.88 29.57
C ASP A 23 -1.96 -9.67 28.44
N ILE A 24 -2.45 -9.30 27.25
CA ILE A 24 -1.65 -9.10 26.03
C ILE A 24 -2.04 -7.75 25.44
N THR A 25 -1.08 -6.82 25.38
CA THR A 25 -1.27 -5.52 24.74
C THR A 25 -1.22 -5.65 23.21
N TYR A 26 -2.25 -5.16 22.52
CA TYR A 26 -2.22 -5.02 21.06
C TYR A 26 -1.43 -3.78 20.67
N GLY A 27 -0.29 -3.97 20.00
CA GLY A 27 0.63 -2.89 19.64
C GLY A 27 0.26 -2.10 18.38
N GLY A 28 -0.73 -2.56 17.61
CA GLY A 28 -1.14 -1.94 16.34
C GLY A 28 -1.10 -2.90 15.15
N LEU A 29 -1.33 -2.34 13.96
CA LEU A 29 -1.42 -3.07 12.70
C LEU A 29 -0.35 -2.61 11.71
N VAL A 30 0.41 -3.53 11.14
CA VAL A 30 1.23 -3.28 9.95
C VAL A 30 0.49 -3.79 8.72
N VAL A 31 0.16 -2.90 7.79
CA VAL A 31 -0.35 -3.24 6.46
C VAL A 31 0.81 -3.21 5.48
N ASN A 32 1.17 -4.36 4.95
CA ASN A 32 2.34 -4.56 4.10
C ASN A 32 1.95 -4.79 2.63
N ARG A 33 2.86 -4.44 1.71
CA ARG A 33 2.67 -4.54 0.25
C ARG A 33 1.58 -3.61 -0.28
N LEU A 34 1.51 -2.40 0.27
CA LEU A 34 0.59 -1.37 -0.22
C LEU A 34 0.97 -0.93 -1.64
N THR A 35 0.00 -0.93 -2.56
CA THR A 35 0.21 -0.35 -3.89
C THR A 35 0.34 1.16 -3.77
N ARG A 36 1.43 1.73 -4.26
CA ARG A 36 1.60 3.19 -4.37
C ARG A 36 1.57 3.61 -5.83
N ALA A 37 0.81 4.67 -6.09
CA ALA A 37 0.77 5.33 -7.38
C ALA A 37 1.11 6.81 -7.19
N ALA A 38 1.77 7.40 -8.19
CA ALA A 38 1.89 8.84 -8.25
C ALA A 38 0.48 9.45 -8.40
N ARG A 39 0.20 10.48 -7.60
CA ARG A 39 -1.06 11.22 -7.69
C ARG A 39 -0.92 12.25 -8.80
N HIS A 40 -1.47 11.93 -9.96
CA HIS A 40 -1.68 12.88 -11.04
C HIS A 40 -3.15 13.26 -11.11
N GLU A 41 -3.41 14.56 -11.26
CA GLU A 41 -4.77 15.11 -11.36
C GLU A 41 -5.32 15.02 -12.79
N ASP A 42 -4.43 14.94 -13.80
CA ASP A 42 -4.76 14.96 -15.22
C ASP A 42 -4.22 13.71 -15.94
N GLU A 43 -5.13 12.82 -16.34
CA GLU A 43 -4.82 11.58 -17.05
C GLU A 43 -4.40 11.80 -18.50
N ASP A 44 -4.94 12.84 -19.14
CA ASP A 44 -4.60 13.17 -20.53
C ASP A 44 -3.18 13.74 -20.59
N ALA A 45 -2.81 14.58 -19.62
CA ALA A 45 -1.43 15.07 -19.49
C ALA A 45 -0.42 13.93 -19.27
N VAL A 46 -0.78 12.89 -18.51
CA VAL A 46 0.09 11.70 -18.35
C VAL A 46 0.21 10.92 -19.66
N ARG A 47 -0.89 10.73 -20.41
CA ARG A 47 -0.86 10.06 -21.71
C ARG A 47 0.02 10.82 -22.71
N ASP A 48 -0.13 12.14 -22.78
CA ASP A 48 0.66 12.99 -23.67
C ASP A 48 2.15 12.98 -23.30
N ALA A 49 2.47 13.01 -22.00
CA ALA A 49 3.83 12.90 -21.51
C ALA A 49 4.47 11.54 -21.89
N LEU A 50 3.70 10.44 -21.76
CA LEU A 50 4.16 9.11 -22.15
C LEU A 50 4.36 8.98 -23.66
N ALA A 51 3.44 9.53 -24.47
CA ALA A 51 3.56 9.57 -25.92
C ALA A 51 4.82 10.34 -26.35
N GLY A 52 5.06 11.51 -25.75
CA GLY A 52 6.25 12.32 -26.02
C GLY A 52 7.56 11.66 -25.58
N ALA A 53 7.56 10.92 -24.46
CA ALA A 53 8.76 10.30 -23.91
C ALA A 53 9.15 8.99 -24.61
N LEU A 54 8.17 8.19 -25.05
CA LEU A 54 8.40 6.84 -25.56
C LEU A 54 8.52 6.80 -27.09
N GLY A 55 7.96 7.79 -27.80
CA GLY A 55 8.07 7.92 -29.26
C GLY A 55 7.37 6.80 -30.07
N ASP A 56 6.66 5.91 -29.38
CA ASP A 56 5.87 4.82 -29.93
C ASP A 56 4.47 4.85 -29.29
N GLU A 57 3.45 5.03 -30.12
CA GLU A 57 2.07 5.23 -29.70
C GLU A 57 1.46 3.99 -29.03
N ASP A 58 1.81 2.79 -29.50
CA ASP A 58 1.32 1.54 -28.92
C ASP A 58 1.95 1.29 -27.54
N VAL A 59 3.25 1.57 -27.40
CA VAL A 59 3.95 1.46 -26.11
C VAL A 59 3.43 2.53 -25.14
N ALA A 60 3.19 3.75 -25.60
CA ALA A 60 2.62 4.83 -24.79
C ALA A 60 1.20 4.51 -24.30
N ALA A 61 0.33 3.97 -25.18
CA ALA A 61 -1.01 3.55 -24.81
C ALA A 61 -0.97 2.47 -23.70
N ARG A 62 -0.13 1.45 -23.84
CA ARG A 62 0.04 0.40 -22.83
C ARG A 62 0.59 0.93 -21.51
N ALA A 63 1.54 1.85 -21.57
CA ALA A 63 2.10 2.50 -20.38
C ALA A 63 1.02 3.30 -19.63
N ALA A 64 0.16 4.03 -20.36
CA ALA A 64 -0.95 4.78 -19.78
C ALA A 64 -2.00 3.85 -19.15
N GLU A 65 -2.36 2.75 -19.81
CA GLU A 65 -3.25 1.73 -19.26
C GLU A 65 -2.69 1.11 -17.97
N MET A 66 -1.39 0.78 -17.96
CA MET A 66 -0.70 0.25 -16.79
C MET A 66 -0.71 1.26 -15.64
N HIS A 67 -0.41 2.53 -15.93
CA HIS A 67 -0.41 3.62 -14.96
C HIS A 67 -1.79 3.75 -14.29
N GLU A 68 -2.85 3.78 -15.09
CA GLU A 68 -4.21 3.91 -14.60
C GLU A 68 -4.63 2.68 -13.78
N ARG A 69 -4.22 1.48 -14.19
CA ARG A 69 -4.44 0.26 -13.38
C ARG A 69 -3.78 0.35 -12.00
N ILE A 70 -2.54 0.83 -11.93
CA ILE A 70 -1.81 1.00 -10.67
C ILE A 70 -2.48 2.08 -9.81
N ARG A 71 -2.93 3.19 -10.39
CA ARG A 71 -3.69 4.24 -9.68
C ARG A 71 -4.99 3.72 -9.08
N ARG A 72 -5.77 2.94 -9.84
CA ARG A 72 -7.00 2.32 -9.35
C ARG A 72 -6.73 1.37 -8.19
N GLN A 73 -5.68 0.55 -8.29
CA GLN A 73 -5.29 -0.36 -7.22
C GLN A 73 -4.86 0.41 -5.96
N ALA A 74 -4.02 1.43 -6.08
CA ALA A 74 -3.61 2.26 -4.96
C ALA A 74 -4.82 2.94 -4.26
N THR A 75 -5.75 3.48 -5.05
CA THR A 75 -6.99 4.08 -4.53
C THR A 75 -7.87 3.04 -3.83
N HIS A 76 -7.93 1.82 -4.38
CA HIS A 76 -8.68 0.72 -3.78
C HIS A 76 -8.08 0.32 -2.43
N ASP A 77 -6.76 0.12 -2.37
CA ASP A 77 -6.04 -0.23 -1.14
C ASP A 77 -6.25 0.85 -0.06
N GLU A 78 -6.12 2.13 -0.41
CA GLU A 78 -6.35 3.27 0.51
C GLU A 78 -7.77 3.24 1.09
N ARG A 79 -8.79 3.05 0.25
CA ARG A 79 -10.20 2.96 0.69
C ARG A 79 -10.44 1.76 1.60
N LEU A 80 -9.87 0.60 1.24
CA LEU A 80 -10.02 -0.62 1.99
C LEU A 80 -9.41 -0.46 3.39
N ILE A 81 -8.19 0.07 3.47
CA ILE A 81 -7.53 0.37 4.75
C ILE A 81 -8.33 1.39 5.55
N ALA A 82 -8.75 2.51 4.95
CA ALA A 82 -9.52 3.53 5.65
C ALA A 82 -10.81 2.96 6.27
N SER A 83 -11.52 2.08 5.56
CA SER A 83 -12.71 1.40 6.09
C SER A 83 -12.41 0.45 7.24
N HIS A 84 -11.22 -0.16 7.26
CA HIS A 84 -10.78 -1.04 8.34
C HIS A 84 -10.31 -0.25 9.58
N VAL A 85 -9.59 0.86 9.38
CA VAL A 85 -9.06 1.73 10.43
C VAL A 85 -10.16 2.57 11.10
N ALA A 86 -11.28 2.82 10.41
CA ALA A 86 -12.45 3.49 10.99
C ALA A 86 -13.17 2.68 12.10
N GLY A 87 -12.73 1.44 12.37
CA GLY A 87 -13.20 0.63 13.49
C GLY A 87 -12.70 1.13 14.86
N PRO A 88 -13.26 0.63 15.97
CA PRO A 88 -12.90 1.09 17.32
C PRO A 88 -11.44 0.73 17.66
N GLY A 89 -10.65 1.69 18.15
CA GLY A 89 -9.27 1.51 18.64
C GLY A 89 -8.35 2.65 18.18
N ASP A 90 -7.45 3.11 19.04
CA ASP A 90 -6.46 4.17 18.76
C ASP A 90 -5.07 3.61 18.40
N GLU A 91 -4.97 2.30 18.17
CA GLU A 91 -3.68 1.67 17.95
C GLU A 91 -3.09 2.07 16.59
N PRO A 92 -1.76 2.27 16.52
CA PRO A 92 -1.12 2.77 15.31
C PRO A 92 -1.26 1.79 14.15
N VAL A 93 -1.44 2.35 12.95
CA VAL A 93 -1.46 1.61 11.69
C VAL A 93 -0.27 2.06 10.86
N LEU A 94 0.68 1.15 10.61
CA LEU A 94 1.86 1.40 9.80
C LEU A 94 1.65 0.85 8.39
N LEU A 95 1.93 1.69 7.38
CA LEU A 95 1.74 1.36 5.97
C LEU A 95 3.09 1.15 5.28
N VAL A 96 3.34 -0.08 4.85
CA VAL A 96 4.56 -0.46 4.15
C VAL A 96 4.24 -0.67 2.66
N PRO A 97 4.89 0.07 1.74
CA PRO A 97 4.66 -0.11 0.31
C PRO A 97 5.15 -1.47 -0.19
N GLN A 98 4.62 -1.89 -1.33
CA GLN A 98 5.27 -2.94 -2.10
C GLN A 98 6.64 -2.43 -2.58
N LEU A 99 7.70 -3.11 -2.15
CA LEU A 99 9.06 -2.84 -2.60
C LEU A 99 9.26 -3.39 -4.02
N ALA A 100 10.11 -2.73 -4.80
CA ALA A 100 10.44 -3.15 -6.16
C ALA A 100 11.24 -4.46 -6.20
N GLU A 101 11.93 -4.78 -5.10
CA GLU A 101 12.76 -5.96 -4.94
C GLU A 101 12.28 -6.77 -3.73
N ASP A 102 12.51 -8.08 -3.79
CA ASP A 102 12.24 -8.98 -2.67
C ASP A 102 13.20 -8.71 -1.50
N VAL A 103 12.67 -8.84 -0.28
CA VAL A 103 13.48 -8.73 0.95
C VAL A 103 14.03 -10.11 1.30
N HIS A 104 15.27 -10.36 0.90
CA HIS A 104 15.98 -11.62 1.19
C HIS A 104 17.40 -11.42 1.74
N ASP A 105 17.81 -10.16 1.95
CA ASP A 105 19.10 -9.79 2.49
C ASP A 105 18.98 -8.60 3.46
N VAL A 106 20.10 -8.25 4.08
CA VAL A 106 20.17 -7.17 5.07
C VAL A 106 19.84 -5.82 4.44
N ALA A 107 20.25 -5.57 3.20
CA ALA A 107 19.93 -4.33 2.50
C ALA A 107 18.42 -4.20 2.21
N GLY A 108 17.73 -5.31 1.94
CA GLY A 108 16.28 -5.37 1.87
C GLY A 108 15.60 -5.08 3.20
N LEU A 109 16.17 -5.57 4.31
CA LEU A 109 15.67 -5.28 5.66
C LEU A 109 15.86 -3.81 6.04
N ASP A 110 16.97 -3.19 5.66
CA ASP A 110 17.21 -1.77 5.90
C ASP A 110 16.17 -0.90 5.16
N ARG A 111 15.89 -1.22 3.90
CA ARG A 111 14.82 -0.56 3.12
C ARG A 111 13.43 -0.73 3.75
N LEU A 112 13.14 -1.92 4.29
CA LEU A 112 11.91 -2.16 5.03
C LEU A 112 11.87 -1.35 6.34
N ALA A 113 13.00 -1.23 7.03
CA ALA A 113 13.12 -0.51 8.29
C ALA A 113 12.81 0.99 8.13
N GLU A 114 13.18 1.61 7.00
CA GLU A 114 12.83 3.01 6.67
C GLU A 114 11.30 3.26 6.70
N HIS A 115 10.49 2.24 6.41
CA HIS A 115 9.03 2.34 6.44
C HIS A 115 8.41 2.02 7.81
N LEU A 116 9.09 1.22 8.64
CA LEU A 116 8.61 0.83 9.97
C LEU A 116 9.04 1.82 11.06
N PHE A 117 10.18 2.47 10.86
CA PHE A 117 10.79 3.40 11.81
C PHE A 117 11.16 4.71 11.11
N PRO A 118 10.18 5.46 10.58
CA PRO A 118 10.46 6.77 10.01
C PRO A 118 11.14 7.64 11.06
N ALA A 119 12.26 8.29 10.69
CA ALA A 119 12.92 9.26 11.55
C ALA A 119 11.89 10.33 11.96
N GLY A 120 11.72 10.51 13.27
CA GLY A 120 10.76 11.47 13.85
C GLY A 120 11.10 12.92 13.55
#